data_AF-T0HI45-F1
#
_entry.id   AF-T0HI45-F1
#
_cell.length_a   1.000
_cell.length_b   1.000
_cell.length_c   1.000
_cell.angle_alpha   90.00
_cell.angle_beta   90.00
_cell.angle_gamma   90.00
#
_symmetry.space_group_name_H-M   'P 1'
#
loop_
_entity.id
_entity.type
_entity.pdbx_description
1 polymer ?
#
loop_
_entity_poly.entity_id
_entity_poly.type
_entity_poly.pdbx_seq_one_letter_code
_entity_poly.pdbx_strand_id
1 'polypeptide(L)'
;MLQAVARLDRCLADRRRRCYPPLIPPESTQANFPSMRYFLDTEFNGFGGTLISVALVPEHGDQECYVSLPLPEVIEPWVAGHVIPYLRHVPPGIDHELDRVEAADLVAAYLAGDSDPVIIADWPEDLAHFCALLVTGPGRMAGVDFGLKLELINAAGFSAAANSRVPHNALHDARALRDFYMLDRAG
;
A
#
# COMPACT_ATOMS: atom_id res chain seq x y z
N MET A 1 -28.26 -54.37 48.38
CA MET A 1 -27.70 -54.99 47.16
C MET A 1 -27.07 -53.85 46.36
N LEU A 2 -25.77 -53.63 46.20
CA LEU A 2 -24.47 -54.23 46.56
C LEU A 2 -23.49 -53.01 46.57
N GLN A 3 -22.70 -52.76 47.63
CA GLN A 3 -21.21 -52.78 47.66
C GLN A 3 -20.45 -51.82 46.72
N ALA A 4 -19.28 -51.21 46.99
CA ALA A 4 -18.33 -51.15 48.11
C ALA A 4 -17.32 -50.01 47.76
N VAL A 5 -16.95 -49.13 48.69
CA VAL A 5 -15.63 -49.03 49.37
C VAL A 5 -14.41 -49.40 48.52
N ALA A 6 -13.48 -48.44 48.32
CA ALA A 6 -12.05 -48.61 48.59
C ALA A 6 -11.26 -47.30 48.42
N ARG A 7 -10.57 -46.90 49.49
CA ARG A 7 -9.39 -46.01 49.45
C ARG A 7 -8.25 -46.73 48.71
N LEU A 8 -7.41 -45.98 48.00
CA LEU A 8 -6.05 -46.39 47.69
C LEU A 8 -5.13 -45.17 47.58
N ASP A 9 -4.08 -45.19 48.41
CA ASP A 9 -2.89 -44.34 48.35
C ASP A 9 -2.08 -44.54 47.07
N ARG A 10 -1.46 -43.46 46.58
CA ARG A 10 -0.11 -43.38 45.97
C ARG A 10 0.13 -41.94 45.49
N CYS A 11 0.94 -41.11 46.15
CA CYS A 11 2.40 -41.11 46.20
C CYS A 11 3.07 -40.80 44.85
N LEU A 12 3.54 -39.55 44.75
CA LEU A 12 4.74 -39.03 44.08
C LEU A 12 4.92 -39.18 42.54
N ALA A 13 4.67 -38.06 41.87
CA ALA A 13 5.57 -37.39 40.91
C ALA A 13 6.43 -38.25 39.94
N ASP A 14 6.07 -38.24 38.66
CA ASP A 14 7.05 -38.24 37.57
C ASP A 14 6.58 -37.29 36.44
N ARG A 15 6.97 -36.01 36.54
CA ARG A 15 6.87 -35.04 35.43
C ARG A 15 8.08 -35.24 34.53
N ARG A 16 8.00 -36.12 33.54
CA ARG A 16 8.95 -36.06 32.42
C ARG A 16 8.49 -34.99 31.42
N ARG A 17 8.94 -33.76 31.64
CA ARG A 17 9.02 -32.74 30.59
C ARG A 17 10.01 -33.25 29.54
N ARG A 18 9.53 -33.70 28.38
CA ARG A 18 10.37 -33.72 27.17
C ARG A 18 10.59 -32.28 26.77
N CYS A 19 11.76 -31.74 27.08
CA CYS A 19 12.25 -30.52 26.48
C CYS A 19 12.52 -30.82 25.00
N TYR A 20 11.63 -30.40 24.11
CA TYR A 20 12.03 -30.17 22.72
C TYR A 20 12.88 -28.89 22.72
N PRO A 21 14.10 -28.91 22.15
CA PRO A 21 14.79 -27.66 21.86
C PRO A 21 13.91 -26.83 20.92
N PRO A 22 13.94 -25.48 21.02
CA PRO A 22 13.24 -24.65 20.07
C PRO A 22 13.74 -25.01 18.66
N LEU A 23 12.80 -25.31 17.75
CA LEU A 23 13.08 -25.34 16.33
C LEU A 23 13.45 -23.89 15.96
N ILE A 24 14.74 -23.60 15.92
CA ILE A 24 15.26 -22.40 15.27
C ILE A 24 14.94 -22.63 13.79
N PRO A 25 14.01 -21.88 13.17
CA PRO A 25 13.83 -21.98 11.73
C PRO A 25 15.18 -21.69 11.08
N PRO A 26 15.57 -22.39 10.00
CA PRO A 26 16.80 -22.05 9.29
C PRO A 26 16.70 -20.57 8.95
N GLU A 27 17.68 -19.81 9.45
CA GLU A 27 17.87 -18.40 9.12
C GLU A 27 17.89 -18.34 7.60
N SER A 28 16.75 -17.95 7.03
CA SER A 28 16.62 -17.77 5.60
C SER A 28 17.63 -16.70 5.28
N THR A 29 18.71 -17.09 4.62
CA THR A 29 19.60 -16.19 3.90
C THR A 29 18.78 -15.67 2.73
N GLN A 30 17.74 -14.88 3.02
CA GLN A 30 17.10 -14.00 2.08
C GLN A 30 18.22 -13.04 1.72
N ALA A 31 18.83 -13.27 0.56
CA ALA A 31 19.60 -12.23 -0.10
C ALA A 31 18.73 -10.97 -0.03
N ASN A 32 19.22 -9.96 0.67
CA ASN A 32 18.54 -8.70 0.89
C ASN A 32 18.59 -7.94 -0.44
N PHE A 33 17.83 -8.40 -1.43
CA PHE A 33 17.53 -7.62 -2.60
C PHE A 33 16.80 -6.39 -2.09
N PRO A 34 17.26 -5.17 -2.42
CA PRO A 34 16.51 -3.98 -2.05
C PRO A 34 15.11 -4.12 -2.64
N SER A 35 14.10 -4.03 -1.79
CA SER A 35 12.70 -4.02 -2.22
C SER A 35 12.47 -2.72 -2.97
N MET A 36 11.91 -2.80 -4.19
CA MET A 36 11.58 -1.61 -4.97
C MET A 36 10.56 -0.76 -4.23
N ARG A 37 10.84 0.55 -4.16
CA ARG A 37 9.95 1.53 -3.53
C ARG A 37 9.12 2.24 -4.60
N TYR A 38 7.85 2.45 -4.29
CA TYR A 38 6.92 3.21 -5.12
C TYR A 38 6.31 4.32 -4.29
N PHE A 39 6.43 5.54 -4.78
CA PHE A 39 5.86 6.73 -4.17
C PHE A 39 4.43 6.87 -4.65
N LEU A 40 3.53 6.88 -3.67
CA LEU A 40 2.09 6.93 -3.85
C LEU A 40 1.62 8.37 -3.61
N ASP A 41 0.69 8.79 -4.44
CA ASP A 41 -0.20 9.91 -4.17
C ASP A 41 -1.58 9.59 -4.75
N THR A 42 -2.64 10.13 -4.14
CA THR A 42 -4.00 9.98 -4.64
C THR A 42 -4.76 11.30 -4.61
N GLU A 43 -5.65 11.46 -5.59
CA GLU A 43 -6.67 12.52 -5.56
C GLU A 43 -8.03 11.92 -5.24
N PHE A 44 -8.80 12.57 -4.39
CA PHE A 44 -10.09 12.08 -3.94
C PHE A 44 -11.07 13.22 -3.65
N ASN A 45 -12.37 12.91 -3.67
CA ASN A 45 -13.44 13.91 -3.66
C ASN A 45 -13.72 14.46 -2.24
N GLY A 46 -12.77 15.17 -1.66
CA GLY A 46 -12.82 15.69 -0.29
C GLY A 46 -12.57 14.61 0.77
N PHE A 47 -12.53 15.02 2.05
CA PHE A 47 -12.22 14.12 3.17
C PHE A 47 -13.14 12.89 3.23
N GLY A 48 -12.55 11.69 3.21
CA GLY A 48 -13.23 10.40 3.17
C GLY A 48 -14.00 10.15 1.87
N GLY A 49 -13.70 10.93 0.83
CA GLY A 49 -14.44 10.98 -0.42
C GLY A 49 -14.17 9.80 -1.34
N THR A 50 -14.75 9.87 -2.54
CA THR A 50 -14.50 8.86 -3.58
C THR A 50 -13.14 9.10 -4.22
N LEU A 51 -12.35 8.04 -4.40
CA LEU A 51 -11.07 8.09 -5.12
C LEU A 51 -11.28 8.56 -6.57
N ILE A 52 -10.50 9.55 -6.99
CA ILE A 52 -10.52 10.14 -8.33
C ILE A 52 -9.32 9.68 -9.15
N SER A 53 -8.12 9.67 -8.57
CA SER A 53 -6.93 9.15 -9.24
C SER A 53 -5.91 8.57 -8.27
N VAL A 54 -5.06 7.67 -8.78
CA VAL A 54 -3.96 7.04 -8.06
C VAL A 54 -2.71 7.06 -8.94
N ALA A 55 -1.56 7.37 -8.34
CA ALA A 55 -0.27 7.31 -9.00
C ALA A 55 0.73 6.46 -8.20
N LEU A 56 1.59 5.73 -8.91
CA LEU A 56 2.75 5.06 -8.34
C LEU A 56 3.99 5.39 -9.18
N VAL A 57 4.97 6.02 -8.55
CA VAL A 57 6.23 6.40 -9.18
C VAL A 57 7.35 5.57 -8.57
N PRO A 58 8.13 4.81 -9.34
CA PRO A 58 9.20 3.98 -8.78
C PRO A 58 10.39 4.84 -8.33
N GLU A 59 11.17 4.33 -7.37
CA GLU A 59 12.44 4.97 -6.95
C GLU A 59 13.47 5.05 -8.07
N HIS A 60 13.42 4.12 -9.03
CA HIS A 60 14.32 4.02 -10.16
C HIS A 60 13.54 3.67 -11.44
N GLY A 61 14.06 4.13 -12.59
CA GLY A 61 13.42 3.92 -13.88
C GLY A 61 12.37 4.99 -14.22
N ASP A 62 11.71 4.80 -15.36
CA ASP A 62 10.74 5.74 -15.95
C ASP A 62 9.34 5.12 -16.14
N GLN A 63 9.16 3.88 -15.71
CA GLN A 63 7.89 3.17 -15.79
C GLN A 63 7.01 3.63 -14.62
N GLU A 64 6.12 4.59 -14.87
CA GLU A 64 5.19 5.11 -13.87
C GLU A 64 3.79 4.54 -14.13
N CYS A 65 3.00 4.37 -13.07
CA CYS A 65 1.61 4.00 -13.17
C CYS A 65 0.73 5.18 -12.73
N TYR A 66 -0.27 5.51 -13.55
CA TYR A 66 -1.29 6.50 -13.22
C TYR A 66 -2.64 6.00 -13.72
N VAL A 67 -3.66 6.13 -12.88
CA VAL A 67 -5.04 5.81 -13.25
C VAL A 67 -5.97 6.87 -12.70
N SER A 68 -6.91 7.28 -13.53
CA SER A 68 -8.10 8.02 -13.13
C SER A 68 -9.33 7.11 -13.11
N LEU A 69 -10.24 7.36 -12.19
CA LEU A 69 -11.48 6.63 -12.05
C LEU A 69 -12.69 7.48 -12.48
N PRO A 70 -13.85 6.87 -12.76
CA PRO A 70 -15.08 7.60 -13.00
C PRO A 70 -15.36 8.61 -11.88
N LEU A 71 -15.60 9.85 -12.28
CA LEU A 71 -15.89 10.93 -11.35
C LEU A 71 -17.24 10.68 -10.64
N PRO A 72 -17.36 11.00 -9.34
CA PRO A 72 -18.64 10.95 -8.65
C PRO A 72 -19.61 12.01 -9.21
N GLU A 73 -20.91 11.77 -9.04
CA GLU A 73 -21.97 12.66 -9.55
C GLU A 73 -21.87 14.09 -8.98
N VAL A 74 -21.47 14.21 -7.71
CA VAL A 74 -21.27 15.49 -7.02
C VAL A 74 -19.79 15.65 -6.71
N ILE A 75 -19.17 16.64 -7.33
CA ILE A 75 -17.78 17.01 -7.08
C ILE A 75 -17.73 18.11 -6.01
N GLU A 76 -16.86 17.94 -5.02
CA GLU A 76 -16.64 18.92 -3.98
C GLU A 76 -16.09 20.23 -4.61
N PRO A 77 -16.57 21.43 -4.21
CA PRO A 77 -16.20 22.69 -4.86
C PRO A 77 -14.71 22.98 -4.98
N TRP A 78 -13.92 22.67 -3.96
CA TRP A 78 -12.47 22.83 -4.00
C TRP A 78 -11.85 21.85 -5.00
N VAL A 79 -12.27 20.58 -4.99
CA VAL A 79 -11.83 19.55 -5.96
C VAL A 79 -12.16 19.95 -7.39
N ALA A 80 -13.34 20.50 -7.64
CA ALA A 80 -13.74 20.98 -8.97
C ALA A 80 -12.84 22.10 -9.50
N GLY A 81 -12.33 22.96 -8.62
CA GLY A 81 -11.45 24.08 -8.97
C GLY A 81 -9.96 23.73 -9.03
N HIS A 82 -9.52 22.72 -8.28
CA HIS A 82 -8.10 22.47 -8.04
C HIS A 82 -7.60 21.10 -8.48
N VAL A 83 -8.47 20.10 -8.66
CA VAL A 83 -8.07 18.74 -9.06
C VAL A 83 -8.53 18.44 -10.49
N ILE A 84 -9.84 18.58 -10.74
CA ILE A 84 -10.44 18.20 -12.03
C ILE A 84 -9.78 18.88 -13.24
N PRO A 85 -9.44 20.18 -13.21
CA PRO A 85 -8.75 20.81 -14.33
C PRO A 85 -7.40 20.17 -14.62
N TYR A 86 -6.72 19.62 -13.61
CA TYR A 86 -5.38 19.08 -13.72
C TYR A 86 -5.32 17.55 -13.86
N LEU A 87 -6.44 16.86 -13.71
CA LEU A 87 -6.53 15.39 -13.74
C LEU A 87 -5.76 14.79 -14.93
N ARG A 88 -5.97 15.33 -16.13
CA ARG A 88 -5.37 14.83 -17.38
C ARG A 88 -4.01 15.43 -17.73
N HIS A 89 -3.38 16.18 -16.83
CA HIS A 89 -2.08 16.81 -17.07
C HIS A 89 -0.91 15.83 -16.89
N VAL A 90 -1.01 14.64 -17.50
CA VAL A 90 0.01 13.58 -17.46
C VAL A 90 0.57 13.32 -18.87
N PRO A 91 1.72 12.64 -19.02
CA PRO A 91 2.25 12.30 -20.35
C PRO A 91 1.25 11.49 -21.21
N PRO A 92 1.15 11.72 -22.53
CA PRO A 92 0.14 11.10 -23.42
C PRO A 92 0.10 9.56 -23.54
N GLY A 93 0.94 8.83 -22.81
CA GLY A 93 0.96 7.36 -22.78
C GLY A 93 0.61 6.74 -21.42
N ILE A 94 0.31 7.56 -20.41
CA ILE A 94 0.10 7.15 -19.02
C ILE A 94 -1.33 7.53 -18.54
N ASP A 95 -2.09 8.25 -19.35
CA ASP A 95 -3.46 8.68 -19.02
C ASP A 95 -4.48 7.54 -19.17
N HIS A 96 -4.60 6.69 -18.15
CA HIS A 96 -5.55 5.58 -18.13
C HIS A 96 -6.86 5.97 -17.43
N GLU A 97 -7.98 5.85 -18.15
CA GLU A 97 -9.34 5.98 -17.62
C GLU A 97 -9.93 4.58 -17.43
N LEU A 98 -10.02 4.12 -16.19
CA LEU A 98 -10.40 2.75 -15.88
C LEU A 98 -11.46 2.72 -14.78
N ASP A 99 -12.32 1.71 -14.81
CA ASP A 99 -13.16 1.44 -13.66
C ASP A 99 -12.33 0.96 -12.45
N ARG A 100 -12.98 0.84 -11.29
CA ARG A 100 -12.28 0.48 -10.05
C ARG A 100 -11.60 -0.90 -10.12
N VAL A 101 -12.23 -1.89 -10.75
CA VAL A 101 -11.69 -3.25 -10.81
C VAL A 101 -10.53 -3.29 -11.81
N GLU A 102 -10.71 -2.69 -12.97
CA GLU A 102 -9.66 -2.56 -13.99
C GLU A 102 -8.44 -1.80 -13.45
N ALA A 103 -8.66 -0.72 -12.70
CA ALA A 103 -7.60 0.03 -12.03
C ALA A 103 -6.84 -0.83 -11.01
N ALA A 104 -7.55 -1.62 -10.21
CA ALA A 104 -6.95 -2.52 -9.23
C ALA A 104 -6.11 -3.62 -9.89
N ASP A 105 -6.62 -4.20 -10.99
CA ASP A 105 -5.90 -5.21 -11.77
C ASP A 105 -4.66 -4.62 -12.45
N LEU A 106 -4.74 -3.40 -12.99
CA LEU A 106 -3.58 -2.69 -13.55
C LEU A 106 -2.50 -2.45 -12.48
N VAL A 107 -2.89 -1.93 -11.32
CA VAL A 107 -1.96 -1.68 -10.20
C VAL A 107 -1.30 -2.97 -9.72
N ALA A 108 -2.06 -4.05 -9.58
CA ALA A 108 -1.50 -5.35 -9.20
C ALA A 108 -0.53 -5.88 -10.25
N ALA A 109 -0.88 -5.81 -11.54
CA ALA A 109 -0.02 -6.25 -12.64
C ALA A 109 1.27 -5.41 -12.74
N TYR A 110 1.16 -4.10 -12.51
CA TYR A 110 2.30 -3.18 -12.49
C TYR A 110 3.31 -3.53 -11.40
N LEU A 111 2.84 -3.94 -10.22
CA LEU A 111 3.68 -4.29 -9.07
C LEU A 111 4.20 -5.75 -9.10
N ALA A 112 3.58 -6.63 -9.89
CA ALA A 112 3.86 -8.07 -9.88
C ALA A 112 5.29 -8.46 -10.33
N GLY A 113 6.00 -7.55 -10.99
CA GLY A 113 7.38 -7.76 -11.42
C GLY A 113 8.40 -7.73 -10.27
N ASP A 114 8.03 -7.17 -9.13
CA ASP A 114 8.96 -6.84 -8.04
C ASP A 114 8.68 -7.66 -6.79
N SER A 115 9.74 -8.13 -6.14
CA SER A 115 9.63 -8.91 -4.89
C SER A 115 9.48 -7.98 -3.69
N ASP A 116 8.40 -8.15 -2.94
CA ASP A 116 8.09 -7.38 -1.74
C ASP A 116 8.10 -5.83 -1.92
N PRO A 117 7.41 -5.27 -2.94
CA PRO A 117 7.38 -3.83 -3.18
C PRO A 117 6.91 -3.05 -1.94
N VAL A 118 7.51 -1.87 -1.74
CA VAL A 118 7.19 -0.95 -0.66
C VAL A 118 6.47 0.26 -1.23
N ILE A 119 5.23 0.46 -0.82
CA ILE A 119 4.45 1.64 -1.15
C ILE A 119 4.69 2.70 -0.08
N ILE A 120 5.21 3.85 -0.49
CA ILE A 120 5.57 4.98 0.36
C ILE A 120 4.58 6.10 0.13
N ALA A 121 4.01 6.61 1.22
CA ALA A 121 3.18 7.82 1.20
C ALA A 121 3.54 8.71 2.38
N ASP A 122 3.35 10.03 2.24
CA ASP A 122 3.44 10.99 3.33
C ASP A 122 2.06 11.28 3.98
N TRP A 123 0.97 10.90 3.32
CA TRP A 123 -0.38 11.08 3.83
C TRP A 123 -1.12 9.74 4.08
N PRO A 124 -1.81 9.59 5.23
CA PRO A 124 -2.48 8.32 5.56
C PRO A 124 -3.68 8.01 4.68
N GLU A 125 -4.37 9.01 4.14
CA GLU A 125 -5.58 8.79 3.33
C GLU A 125 -5.24 8.20 1.96
N ASP A 126 -4.03 8.48 1.43
CA ASP A 126 -3.54 7.85 0.21
C ASP A 126 -3.39 6.33 0.40
N LEU A 127 -2.76 5.92 1.51
CA LEU A 127 -2.62 4.49 1.85
C LEU A 127 -3.99 3.84 2.06
N ALA A 128 -4.93 4.56 2.69
CA ALA A 128 -6.29 4.08 2.86
C ALA A 128 -6.99 3.86 1.50
N HIS A 129 -6.89 4.83 0.59
CA HIS A 129 -7.45 4.74 -0.75
C HIS A 129 -6.81 3.64 -1.59
N PHE A 130 -5.48 3.52 -1.54
CA PHE A 130 -4.74 2.47 -2.22
C PHE A 130 -5.15 1.08 -1.72
N CYS A 131 -5.18 0.86 -0.39
CA CYS A 131 -5.67 -0.40 0.18
C CYS A 131 -7.12 -0.68 -0.23
N ALA A 132 -7.98 0.34 -0.18
CA ALA A 132 -9.38 0.18 -0.58
C ALA A 132 -9.50 -0.17 -2.07
N LEU A 133 -8.66 0.40 -2.95
CA LEU A 133 -8.65 0.12 -4.38
C LEU A 133 -8.38 -1.37 -4.65
N LEU A 134 -7.43 -1.96 -3.93
CA LEU A 134 -7.10 -3.38 -4.04
C LEU A 134 -8.24 -4.31 -3.61
N VAL A 135 -9.23 -3.83 -2.88
CA VAL A 135 -10.45 -4.60 -2.53
C VAL A 135 -11.45 -4.53 -3.70
N THR A 136 -11.47 -5.58 -4.52
CA THR A 136 -12.33 -5.69 -5.72
C THR A 136 -13.72 -6.28 -5.44
N GLY A 137 -14.02 -6.61 -4.18
CA GLY A 137 -15.34 -7.01 -3.73
C GLY A 137 -15.32 -7.74 -2.37
N PRO A 138 -16.47 -8.23 -1.90
CA PRO A 138 -16.56 -8.91 -0.60
C PRO A 138 -15.63 -10.12 -0.53
N GLY A 139 -14.61 -10.05 0.32
CA GLY A 139 -13.61 -11.11 0.46
C GLY A 139 -12.72 -11.32 -0.77
N ARG A 140 -12.67 -10.35 -1.69
CA ARG A 140 -11.85 -10.40 -2.90
C ARG A 140 -10.82 -9.27 -2.88
N MET A 141 -9.62 -9.61 -3.30
CA MET A 141 -8.50 -8.69 -3.50
C MET A 141 -8.03 -8.81 -4.95
N ALA A 142 -7.48 -7.74 -5.51
CA ALA A 142 -6.73 -7.78 -6.76
C ALA A 142 -5.59 -8.81 -6.68
N GLY A 143 -5.00 -9.16 -7.83
CA GLY A 143 -3.96 -10.19 -7.97
C GLY A 143 -2.61 -9.86 -7.32
N VAL A 144 -2.60 -9.48 -6.04
CA VAL A 144 -1.43 -9.27 -5.19
C VAL A 144 -1.17 -10.58 -4.44
N ASP A 145 -0.49 -11.52 -5.11
CA ASP A 145 -0.06 -12.80 -4.56
C ASP A 145 1.39 -12.78 -4.03
N PHE A 146 2.03 -11.61 -4.11
CA PHE A 146 3.34 -11.27 -3.55
C PHE A 146 3.20 -10.53 -2.22
N GLY A 147 4.30 -10.43 -1.45
CA GLY A 147 4.31 -9.58 -0.27
C GLY A 147 4.19 -8.11 -0.67
N LEU A 148 3.37 -7.34 0.01
CA LEU A 148 3.22 -5.89 -0.22
C LEU A 148 3.42 -5.16 1.10
N LYS A 149 4.31 -4.18 1.11
CA LYS A 149 4.61 -3.37 2.30
C LYS A 149 4.09 -1.96 2.10
N LEU A 150 3.57 -1.37 3.18
CA LEU A 150 3.12 0.01 3.21
C LEU A 150 3.95 0.76 4.23
N GLU A 151 4.49 1.91 3.85
CA GLU A 151 5.31 2.77 4.69
C GLU A 151 4.72 4.19 4.68
N LEU A 152 4.15 4.60 5.81
CA LEU A 152 3.80 5.99 6.05
C LEU A 152 5.04 6.71 6.59
N ILE A 153 5.55 7.69 5.84
CA ILE A 153 6.76 8.42 6.23
C ILE A 153 6.41 9.75 6.88
N ASN A 154 7.28 10.21 7.77
CA ASN A 154 7.24 11.59 8.24
C ASN A 154 7.97 12.49 7.25
N ALA A 155 7.25 13.08 6.29
CA ALA A 155 7.79 14.01 5.31
C ALA A 155 7.78 15.47 5.83
N ALA A 156 8.26 15.71 7.04
CA ALA A 156 8.30 17.05 7.60
C ALA A 156 9.06 18.02 6.68
N GLY A 157 8.39 19.10 6.26
CA GLY A 157 8.94 20.09 5.33
C GLY A 157 8.66 19.82 3.85
N PHE A 158 8.04 18.69 3.51
CA PHE A 158 7.46 18.45 2.20
C PHE A 158 6.04 19.03 2.12
N SER A 159 5.68 19.56 0.94
CA SER A 159 4.32 19.90 0.61
C SER A 159 4.11 19.68 -0.89
N ALA A 160 3.30 18.69 -1.26
CA ALA A 160 2.95 18.44 -2.66
C ALA A 160 2.50 19.73 -3.38
N ALA A 161 1.64 20.53 -2.75
CA ALA A 161 1.19 21.80 -3.27
C ALA A 161 2.30 22.84 -3.55
N ALA A 162 3.42 22.78 -2.82
CA ALA A 162 4.56 23.69 -2.99
C ALA A 162 5.68 23.11 -3.87
N ASN A 163 5.82 21.78 -3.89
CA ASN A 163 6.94 21.08 -4.50
C ASN A 163 6.60 20.48 -5.87
N SER A 164 5.32 20.26 -6.15
CA SER A 164 4.86 19.66 -7.41
C SER A 164 4.89 20.65 -8.57
N ARG A 165 5.19 20.13 -9.77
CA ARG A 165 5.14 20.90 -11.02
C ARG A 165 3.72 21.23 -11.44
N VAL A 166 2.78 20.35 -11.10
CA VAL A 166 1.34 20.52 -11.30
C VAL A 166 0.69 20.07 -10.00
N PRO A 167 0.56 20.99 -9.02
CA PRO A 167 -0.10 20.71 -7.76
C PRO A 167 -1.47 20.08 -7.96
N HIS A 168 -1.85 19.15 -7.09
CA HIS A 168 -3.15 18.48 -7.12
C HIS A 168 -3.36 17.60 -8.36
N ASN A 169 -2.24 17.01 -8.82
CA ASN A 169 -2.23 15.92 -9.76
C ASN A 169 -1.37 14.79 -9.18
N ALA A 170 -1.99 13.65 -8.92
CA ALA A 170 -1.33 12.54 -8.24
C ALA A 170 -0.01 12.11 -8.86
N LEU A 171 0.15 12.13 -10.18
CA LEU A 171 1.42 11.74 -10.79
C LEU A 171 2.55 12.73 -10.49
N HIS A 172 2.27 14.03 -10.56
CA HIS A 172 3.28 15.04 -10.27
C HIS A 172 3.57 15.13 -8.78
N ASP A 173 2.57 14.91 -7.93
CA ASP A 173 2.70 14.96 -6.48
C ASP A 173 3.50 13.74 -5.98
N ALA A 174 3.24 12.53 -6.51
CA ALA A 174 4.06 11.34 -6.26
C ALA A 174 5.52 11.49 -6.73
N ARG A 175 5.75 12.13 -7.89
CA ARG A 175 7.12 12.46 -8.37
C ARG A 175 7.83 13.41 -7.41
N ALA A 176 7.13 14.43 -6.92
CA ALA A 176 7.68 15.37 -5.97
C ALA A 176 8.03 14.68 -4.64
N LEU A 177 7.18 13.76 -4.17
CA LEU A 177 7.43 12.96 -2.98
C LEU A 177 8.67 12.06 -3.14
N ARG A 178 8.80 11.37 -4.29
CA ARG A 178 10.02 10.62 -4.62
C ARG A 178 11.25 11.51 -4.53
N ASP A 179 11.23 12.64 -5.24
CA ASP A 179 12.40 13.52 -5.33
C ASP A 179 12.79 14.05 -3.94
N PHE A 180 11.82 14.40 -3.09
CA PHE A 180 12.05 14.78 -1.69
C PHE A 180 12.68 13.66 -0.87
N TYR A 181 12.11 12.45 -0.92
CA TYR A 181 12.59 11.29 -0.16
C TYR A 181 14.03 10.89 -0.56
N MET A 182 14.32 10.94 -1.86
CA MET A 182 15.63 10.56 -2.39
C MET A 182 16.71 11.59 -2.05
N LEU A 183 16.35 12.89 -1.98
CA LEU A 183 17.28 13.95 -1.56
C LEU A 183 17.62 13.84 -0.06
N ASP A 184 16.64 13.58 0.80
CA ASP A 184 16.86 13.43 2.25
C ASP A 184 17.84 12.31 2.60
N ARG A 185 17.84 11.21 1.82
CA ARG A 185 18.69 10.04 2.04
C ARG A 185 20.04 10.06 1.33
N ALA A 186 20.28 11.07 0.49
CA ALA A 186 21.58 11.25 -0.18
C ALA A 186 22.58 12.06 0.67
N GLY A 187 22.13 12.65 1.78
CA GLY A 187 22.95 13.36 2.78
C GLY A 187 23.38 12.47 3.94
#